data_AF-A0A6C0HX00-F1
#
_entry.id   AF-A0A6C0HX00-F1
#
_cell.length_a   1.000
_cell.length_b   1.000
_cell.length_c   1.000
_cell.angle_alpha   90.00
_cell.angle_beta   90.00
_cell.angle_gamma   90.00
#
_symmetry.space_group_name_H-M   'P 1'
#
loop_
_entity.id
_entity.type
_entity.pdbx_description
1 polymer ?
#
loop_
_entity_poly.entity_id
_entity_poly.type
_entity_poly.pdbx_seq_one_letter_code
_entity_poly.pdbx_strand_id
1 'polypeptide(L)'
;MSTSKWGPPTWTLFHILAEKMNPDNFNQLFPSLITFIRRICSALPCPDCSEHASRFLSQINYSTIKNKDDLKGMLYIFHNLVNKRKNKGLYQFSNLATYANGNTINAFNNFVAVYQTRGNMKLLAESFQRKLIMADFKKWLMANIRYFL
;
A
#
# COMPACT_ATOMS: atom_id res chain seq x y z
N MET A 1 -16.46 -0.38 -8.00
CA MET A 1 -15.92 0.99 -7.86
C MET A 1 -14.74 1.16 -8.80
N SER A 2 -14.60 2.31 -9.47
CA SER A 2 -13.52 2.54 -10.44
C SER A 2 -12.13 2.58 -9.76
N THR A 3 -11.10 2.19 -10.50
CA THR A 3 -9.69 2.23 -10.07
C THR A 3 -9.22 3.65 -9.73
N SER A 4 -9.85 4.67 -10.31
CA SER A 4 -9.61 6.08 -9.99
C SER A 4 -10.08 6.49 -8.59
N LYS A 5 -11.01 5.75 -7.96
CA LYS A 5 -11.51 6.08 -6.62
C LYS A 5 -10.73 5.40 -5.50
N TRP A 6 -10.43 4.10 -5.62
CA TRP A 6 -9.68 3.39 -4.56
C TRP A 6 -8.17 3.42 -4.76
N GLY A 7 -7.68 3.58 -6.00
CA GLY A 7 -6.24 3.54 -6.30
C GLY A 7 -5.45 4.65 -5.60
N PRO A 8 -5.84 5.94 -5.72
CA PRO A 8 -5.09 7.03 -5.11
C PRO A 8 -4.98 6.95 -3.58
N PRO A 9 -6.05 6.65 -2.81
CA PRO A 9 -5.92 6.47 -1.37
C PRO A 9 -5.02 5.29 -0.96
N THR A 10 -5.06 4.17 -1.70
CA THR A 10 -4.16 3.03 -1.45
C THR A 10 -2.69 3.40 -1.66
N TRP A 11 -2.37 4.06 -2.78
CA TRP A 11 -1.01 4.52 -3.05
C TRP A 11 -0.53 5.54 -2.03
N THR A 12 -1.39 6.49 -1.69
CA THR A 12 -1.08 7.53 -0.69
C THR A 12 -0.73 6.91 0.66
N LEU A 13 -1.51 5.92 1.11
CA LEU A 13 -1.22 5.19 2.33
C LEU A 13 0.14 4.50 2.28
N PHE A 14 0.44 3.76 1.21
CA PHE A 14 1.71 3.03 1.10
C PHE A 14 2.92 3.96 1.15
N HIS A 15 2.88 5.06 0.39
CA HIS A 15 3.97 6.02 0.35
C HIS A 15 4.13 6.78 1.68
N ILE A 16 3.03 7.15 2.35
CA ILE A 16 3.10 7.77 3.68
C ILE A 16 3.67 6.82 4.72
N LEU A 17 3.26 5.55 4.73
CA LEU A 17 3.79 4.57 5.69
C LEU A 17 5.29 4.32 5.48
N ALA A 18 5.75 4.27 4.23
CA ALA A 18 7.18 4.15 3.93
C ALA A 18 7.96 5.41 4.35
N GLU A 19 7.41 6.60 4.11
CA GLU A 19 8.03 7.88 4.47
C GLU A 19 8.12 8.10 5.98
N LYS A 20 7.01 7.87 6.68
CA LYS A 20 6.85 8.13 8.12
C LYS A 20 7.45 7.07 9.02
N MET A 21 7.81 5.91 8.47
CA MET A 21 8.43 4.85 9.26
C MET A 21 9.67 5.37 9.99
N ASN A 22 9.72 5.17 11.30
CA ASN A 22 10.89 5.45 12.11
C ASN A 22 12.08 4.57 11.61
N PRO A 23 13.21 5.17 11.20
CA PRO A 23 14.36 4.44 10.68
C PRO A 23 14.97 3.46 11.69
N ASP A 24 14.95 3.77 12.99
CA ASP A 24 15.54 2.93 14.04
C ASP A 24 14.74 1.63 14.23
N ASN A 25 13.45 1.65 13.89
CA ASN A 25 12.56 0.51 14.00
C ASN A 25 12.31 -0.19 12.65
N PHE A 26 13.04 0.19 11.59
CA PHE A 26 12.80 -0.32 10.24
C PHE A 26 12.82 -1.86 10.20
N ASN A 27 13.89 -2.48 10.71
CA ASN A 27 14.05 -3.94 10.67
C ASN A 27 12.94 -4.70 11.43
N GLN A 28 12.38 -4.08 12.47
CA GLN A 28 11.26 -4.63 13.23
C GLN A 28 9.94 -4.50 12.47
N LEU A 29 9.69 -3.35 11.85
CA LEU A 29 8.40 -3.00 11.25
C LEU A 29 8.26 -3.53 9.82
N PHE A 30 9.34 -3.49 9.05
CA PHE A 30 9.35 -3.79 7.62
C PHE A 30 8.76 -5.17 7.27
N PRO A 31 9.14 -6.29 7.93
CA PRO A 31 8.60 -7.61 7.58
C PRO A 31 7.08 -7.70 7.72
N SER A 32 6.53 -7.04 8.75
CA SER A 32 5.09 -7.00 8.96
C SER A 32 4.40 -6.04 7.99
N LEU A 33 4.95 -4.85 7.74
CA LEU A 33 4.40 -3.90 6.78
C LEU A 33 4.34 -4.50 5.37
N ILE A 34 5.40 -5.14 4.91
CA ILE A 34 5.43 -5.71 3.56
C ILE A 34 4.45 -6.89 3.42
N THR A 35 4.22 -7.64 4.50
CA THR A 35 3.18 -8.67 4.56
C THR A 35 1.79 -8.04 4.36
N PHE A 36 1.51 -6.91 5.01
CA PHE A 36 0.25 -6.19 4.81
C PHE A 36 0.10 -5.61 3.40
N ILE A 37 1.16 -4.99 2.85
CA ILE A 37 1.13 -4.49 1.47
C ILE A 37 0.80 -5.63 0.49
N ARG A 38 1.45 -6.79 0.63
CA ARG A 38 1.18 -7.97 -0.20
C ARG A 38 -0.26 -8.47 -0.06
N ARG A 39 -0.77 -8.58 1.17
CA ARG A 39 -2.17 -9.00 1.44
C ARG A 39 -3.17 -8.02 0.85
N ILE A 40 -2.93 -6.71 0.99
CA ILE A 40 -3.78 -5.67 0.40
C ILE A 40 -3.76 -5.76 -1.12
N CYS A 41 -2.58 -5.92 -1.72
CA CYS A 41 -2.42 -6.05 -3.16
C CYS A 41 -3.08 -7.33 -3.73
N SER A 42 -3.09 -8.45 -3.00
CA SER A 42 -3.75 -9.67 -3.48
C SER A 42 -5.29 -9.61 -3.40
N ALA A 43 -5.84 -8.64 -2.68
CA ALA A 43 -7.27 -8.47 -2.48
C ALA A 43 -7.78 -7.09 -2.93
N LEU A 44 -7.12 -6.45 -3.89
CA LEU A 44 -7.59 -5.18 -4.47
C LEU A 44 -8.99 -5.38 -5.09
N PRO A 45 -9.86 -4.36 -5.07
CA PRO A 45 -11.20 -4.42 -5.68
C PRO A 45 -11.15 -4.30 -7.21
N CYS A 46 -10.28 -5.10 -7.83
CA CYS A 46 -9.99 -5.20 -9.26
C CYS A 46 -9.11 -6.45 -9.50
N PRO A 47 -9.67 -7.57 -10.02
CA PRO A 47 -8.93 -8.82 -10.21
C PRO A 47 -7.63 -8.66 -11.01
N ASP A 48 -7.68 -7.99 -12.17
CA ASP A 48 -6.47 -7.71 -12.97
C ASP A 48 -5.44 -6.90 -12.18
N CYS A 49 -5.89 -5.96 -11.34
CA CYS A 49 -4.98 -5.16 -10.53
C CYS A 49 -4.30 -6.04 -9.48
N SER A 50 -5.06 -6.93 -8.84
CA SER A 50 -4.56 -7.87 -7.84
C SER A 50 -3.55 -8.85 -8.43
N GLU A 51 -3.83 -9.41 -9.60
CA GLU A 51 -2.93 -10.33 -10.29
C GLU A 51 -1.61 -9.64 -10.65
N HIS A 52 -1.68 -8.49 -11.32
CA HIS A 52 -0.48 -7.74 -11.71
C HIS A 52 0.35 -7.29 -10.50
N ALA A 53 -0.29 -6.82 -9.43
CA ALA A 53 0.38 -6.42 -8.21
C ALA A 53 1.05 -7.61 -7.53
N SER A 54 0.35 -8.73 -7.41
CA SER A 54 0.88 -9.96 -6.81
C SER A 54 2.09 -10.49 -7.58
N ARG A 55 2.03 -10.50 -8.91
CA ARG A 55 3.15 -10.92 -9.77
C ARG A 55 4.37 -10.02 -9.62
N PHE A 56 4.18 -8.70 -9.55
CA PHE A 56 5.29 -7.78 -9.31
C PHE A 56 5.91 -8.03 -7.93
N LEU A 57 5.09 -8.09 -6.88
CA LEU A 57 5.56 -8.26 -5.50
C LEU A 57 6.22 -9.63 -5.26
N SER A 58 5.88 -10.67 -6.04
CA SER A 58 6.55 -11.98 -5.91
C SER A 58 7.97 -11.99 -6.50
N GLN A 59 8.31 -11.02 -7.35
CA GLN A 59 9.63 -10.94 -8.00
C GLN A 59 10.63 -10.08 -7.21
N ILE A 60 10.18 -9.38 -6.16
CA ILE A 60 11.05 -8.53 -5.35
C ILE A 60 11.95 -9.38 -4.47
N ASN A 61 13.25 -9.11 -4.53
CA ASN A 61 14.19 -9.62 -3.53
C ASN A 61 14.13 -8.74 -2.27
N TYR A 62 13.26 -9.08 -1.32
CA TYR A 62 13.08 -8.28 -0.09
C TYR A 62 14.34 -8.18 0.78
N SER A 63 15.31 -9.08 0.60
CA SER A 63 16.58 -9.00 1.33
C SER A 63 17.41 -7.78 0.94
N THR A 64 17.16 -7.15 -0.22
CA THR A 64 17.87 -5.94 -0.66
C THR A 64 17.27 -4.66 -0.09
N ILE A 65 16.12 -4.72 0.58
CA ILE A 65 15.47 -3.56 1.20
C ILE A 65 15.96 -3.46 2.64
N LYS A 66 16.92 -2.57 2.90
CA LYS A 66 17.64 -2.47 4.19
C LYS A 66 17.16 -1.30 5.04
N ASN A 67 16.52 -0.31 4.44
CA ASN A 67 16.04 0.88 5.13
C ASN A 67 14.77 1.43 4.47
N LYS A 68 14.21 2.51 5.05
CA LYS A 68 12.98 3.11 4.57
C LYS A 68 13.10 3.73 3.17
N ASP A 69 14.29 4.21 2.79
CA ASP A 69 14.51 4.79 1.46
C ASP A 69 14.54 3.72 0.37
N ASP A 70 15.07 2.52 0.66
CA ASP A 70 14.94 1.36 -0.23
C ASP A 70 13.47 0.98 -0.43
N LEU A 71 12.67 1.02 0.65
CA LEU A 71 11.23 0.74 0.59
C LEU A 71 10.50 1.80 -0.26
N LYS A 72 10.81 3.08 -0.08
CA LYS A 72 10.29 4.19 -0.91
C LYS A 72 10.66 3.98 -2.38
N GLY A 73 11.91 3.62 -2.66
CA GLY A 73 12.40 3.31 -4.00
C GLY A 73 11.64 2.16 -4.65
N MET A 74 11.42 1.07 -3.92
CA MET A 74 10.64 -0.07 -4.41
C MET A 74 9.19 0.35 -4.74
N LEU A 75 8.51 1.07 -3.84
CA LEU A 75 7.15 1.54 -4.06
C LEU A 75 7.05 2.53 -5.23
N TYR A 76 8.07 3.38 -5.41
CA TYR A 76 8.18 4.29 -6.54
C TYR A 76 8.26 3.54 -7.88
N ILE A 77 9.18 2.56 -7.97
CA ILE A 77 9.33 1.72 -9.17
C ILE A 77 8.02 0.99 -9.45
N PHE A 78 7.40 0.42 -8.41
CA PHE A 78 6.14 -0.29 -8.53
C PHE A 78 5.04 0.61 -9.08
N HIS A 79 4.85 1.80 -8.52
CA HIS A 79 3.81 2.74 -8.94
C HIS A 79 4.04 3.20 -10.39
N ASN A 80 5.30 3.47 -10.78
CA ASN A 80 5.62 3.89 -12.13
C ASN A 80 5.46 2.78 -13.17
N LEU A 81 5.70 1.51 -12.82
CA LEU A 81 5.37 0.39 -13.69
C LEU A 81 3.85 0.29 -13.92
N VAL A 82 3.04 0.54 -12.90
CA VAL A 82 1.57 0.62 -13.04
C VAL A 82 1.17 1.82 -13.91
N ASN A 83 1.77 2.99 -13.72
CA ASN A 83 1.52 4.17 -14.55
C ASN A 83 1.85 3.92 -16.01
N LYS A 84 3.03 3.36 -16.31
CA LYS A 84 3.44 2.98 -17.66
C LYS A 84 2.43 2.01 -18.30
N ARG A 85 2.02 0.95 -17.59
CA ARG A 85 1.00 0.00 -18.08
C ARG A 85 -0.34 0.64 -18.37
N LYS A 86 -0.67 1.73 -17.66
CA LYS A 86 -1.93 2.47 -17.80
C LYS A 86 -1.80 3.70 -18.69
N ASN A 87 -0.69 3.84 -19.42
CA ASN A 87 -0.39 4.99 -20.28
C ASN A 87 -0.53 6.34 -19.55
N LYS A 88 -0.14 6.37 -18.27
CA LYS A 88 -0.06 7.58 -17.46
C LYS A 88 1.38 8.12 -17.45
N GLY A 89 1.51 9.43 -17.24
CA GLY A 89 2.81 10.05 -17.00
C GLY A 89 3.54 9.41 -15.82
N LEU A 90 4.87 9.34 -15.92
CA LEU A 90 5.70 8.84 -14.82
C LEU A 90 5.74 9.87 -13.69
N TYR A 91 5.61 9.38 -12.46
CA TYR A 91 5.82 10.18 -11.27
C TYR A 91 7.32 10.45 -11.11
N GLN A 92 7.67 11.68 -10.73
CA GLN A 92 9.07 12.07 -10.50
C GLN A 92 9.53 11.66 -9.10
N PHE A 93 10.75 11.15 -8.98
CA PHE A 93 11.27 10.68 -7.70
C PHE A 93 11.34 11.80 -6.64
N SER A 94 11.71 13.02 -7.05
CA SER A 94 11.76 14.20 -6.18
C SER A 94 10.42 14.52 -5.52
N ASN A 95 9.30 14.19 -6.17
CA ASN A 95 7.97 14.45 -5.63
C ASN A 95 7.62 13.53 -4.44
N LEU A 96 8.40 12.47 -4.18
CA LEU A 96 8.19 11.65 -2.98
C LEU A 96 8.30 12.46 -1.68
N ALA A 97 9.04 13.58 -1.69
CA ALA A 97 9.11 14.50 -0.55
C ALA A 97 7.73 15.05 -0.12
N THR A 98 6.73 15.05 -1.00
CA THR A 98 5.35 15.47 -0.66
C THR A 98 4.72 14.60 0.42
N TYR A 99 5.12 13.33 0.55
CA TYR A 99 4.57 12.42 1.55
C TYR A 99 5.09 12.70 2.97
N ALA A 100 6.16 13.48 3.13
CA ALA A 100 6.70 13.84 4.45
C ALA A 100 5.70 14.66 5.29
N ASN A 101 4.87 15.46 4.62
CA ASN A 101 3.80 16.25 5.23
C ASN A 101 2.49 15.46 5.40
N GLY A 102 2.46 14.20 4.98
CA GLY A 102 1.29 13.34 5.08
C GLY A 102 0.97 12.97 6.53
N ASN A 103 -0.32 12.81 6.84
CA ASN A 103 -0.78 12.32 8.13
C ASN A 103 -1.22 10.85 8.00
N THR A 104 -0.56 9.95 8.72
CA THR A 104 -0.80 8.49 8.66
C THR A 104 -2.24 8.12 9.01
N ILE A 105 -2.84 8.78 10.01
CA ILE A 105 -4.22 8.50 10.44
C ILE A 105 -5.21 8.89 9.33
N ASN A 106 -5.04 10.08 8.75
CA ASN A 106 -5.89 10.54 7.66
C ASN A 106 -5.74 9.66 6.42
N ALA A 107 -4.50 9.28 6.07
CA ALA A 107 -4.23 8.37 4.95
C ALA A 107 -4.91 7.00 5.16
N PHE A 108 -4.82 6.47 6.37
CA PHE A 108 -5.48 5.21 6.73
C PHE A 108 -7.00 5.31 6.64
N ASN A 109 -7.60 6.37 7.20
CA ASN A 109 -9.06 6.57 7.15
C ASN A 109 -9.57 6.69 5.72
N ASN A 110 -8.85 7.45 4.87
CA ASN A 110 -9.17 7.58 3.45
C ASN A 110 -9.09 6.24 2.71
N PHE A 111 -8.06 5.43 3.01
CA PHE A 111 -7.92 4.08 2.45
C PHE A 111 -9.07 3.16 2.88
N VAL A 112 -9.41 3.12 4.18
CA VAL A 112 -10.49 2.27 4.72
C VAL A 112 -11.81 2.58 4.03
N ALA A 113 -12.14 3.87 3.85
CA ALA A 113 -13.39 4.33 3.24
C ALA A 113 -13.59 3.79 1.82
N VAL A 114 -12.50 3.56 1.06
CA VAL A 114 -12.57 3.11 -0.33
C VAL A 114 -12.28 1.61 -0.50
N TYR A 115 -11.42 1.03 0.34
CA TYR A 115 -11.02 -0.38 0.22
C TYR A 115 -12.15 -1.35 0.58
N GLN A 116 -13.02 -0.96 1.52
CA GLN A 116 -14.15 -1.78 1.97
C GLN A 116 -15.41 -1.66 1.08
N THR A 117 -15.36 -0.92 -0.02
CA THR A 117 -16.56 -0.71 -0.84
C THR A 117 -17.09 -2.01 -1.44
N ARG A 118 -18.42 -2.14 -1.37
CA ARG A 118 -19.17 -3.25 -1.95
C ARG A 118 -19.11 -3.10 -3.49
N GLY A 119 -18.14 -3.74 -4.12
CA GLY A 119 -18.23 -4.07 -5.54
C GLY A 119 -19.45 -4.97 -5.81
N ASN A 120 -19.69 -5.33 -7.08
CA ASN A 120 -20.78 -6.23 -7.47
C ASN A 120 -20.87 -7.43 -6.51
N MET A 121 -22.06 -7.70 -5.97
CA MET A 121 -22.33 -8.73 -4.95
C MET A 121 -21.91 -10.16 -5.35
N LYS A 122 -21.48 -10.38 -6.59
CA LYS A 122 -20.95 -11.66 -7.11
C LYS A 122 -19.61 -12.09 -6.50
N LEU A 123 -18.97 -11.29 -5.65
CA LEU A 123 -17.63 -11.58 -5.07
C LEU A 123 -17.65 -11.52 -3.52
N LEU A 124 -18.53 -12.31 -2.90
CA LEU A 124 -18.69 -12.37 -1.44
C LEU A 124 -17.37 -12.78 -0.73
N ALA A 125 -16.67 -13.79 -1.26
CA ALA A 125 -15.41 -14.27 -0.71
C ALA A 125 -14.32 -13.18 -0.67
N GLU A 126 -14.19 -12.41 -1.76
CA GLU A 126 -13.23 -11.31 -1.80
C GLU A 126 -13.59 -10.19 -0.82
N SER A 127 -14.88 -9.91 -0.65
CA SER A 127 -15.34 -8.91 0.32
C SER A 127 -15.05 -9.32 1.76
N PHE A 128 -15.14 -10.62 2.07
CA PHE A 128 -14.80 -11.18 3.37
C PHE A 128 -13.29 -11.12 3.61
N GLN A 129 -12.48 -11.53 2.62
CA GLN A 129 -11.02 -11.46 2.71
C GLN A 129 -10.54 -10.02 2.96
N ARG A 130 -11.08 -9.03 2.25
CA ARG A 130 -10.75 -7.61 2.49
C ARG A 130 -11.08 -7.15 3.91
N LYS A 131 -12.22 -7.61 4.47
CA LYS A 131 -12.59 -7.30 5.87
C LYS A 131 -11.59 -7.87 6.87
N LEU A 132 -11.19 -9.13 6.70
CA LEU A 132 -10.19 -9.77 7.57
C LEU A 132 -8.84 -9.04 7.49
N ILE A 133 -8.36 -8.78 6.27
CA ILE A 133 -7.12 -8.02 6.07
C ILE A 133 -7.18 -6.66 6.75
N MET A 134 -8.31 -5.95 6.61
CA MET A 134 -8.47 -4.63 7.22
C MET A 134 -8.49 -4.69 8.75
N ALA A 135 -9.16 -5.69 9.33
CA ALA A 135 -9.20 -5.86 10.78
C ALA A 135 -7.79 -6.10 11.35
N ASP A 136 -7.03 -7.02 10.74
CA ASP A 136 -5.65 -7.32 11.13
C ASP A 136 -4.74 -6.11 10.95
N PHE A 137 -4.85 -5.44 9.80
CA PHE A 137 -4.02 -4.30 9.46
C PHE A 137 -4.29 -3.11 10.38
N LYS A 138 -5.57 -2.83 10.69
CA LYS A 138 -5.96 -1.81 11.67
C LYS A 138 -5.35 -2.10 13.03
N LYS A 139 -5.50 -3.34 13.52
CA LYS A 139 -4.95 -3.76 14.82
C LYS A 139 -3.42 -3.57 14.86
N TRP A 140 -2.72 -4.02 13.83
CA TRP A 140 -1.28 -3.87 13.73
C TRP A 140 -0.85 -2.39 13.66
N LEU A 141 -1.51 -1.59 12.83
CA LEU A 141 -1.16 -0.18 12.66
C LEU A 141 -1.39 0.59 13.97
N MET A 142 -2.49 0.34 14.67
CA MET A 142 -2.75 0.96 15.98
C MET A 142 -1.67 0.61 17.02
N ALA A 143 -1.22 -0.65 17.06
CA ALA A 143 -0.16 -1.08 17.98
C ALA A 143 1.21 -0.45 17.66
N ASN A 144 1.43 -0.02 16.42
CA ASN A 144 2.71 0.51 15.94
C ASN A 144 2.64 1.99 15.54
N ILE A 145 1.51 2.67 15.77
CA ILE A 145 1.22 3.99 15.17
C ILE A 145 2.28 5.03 15.51
N ARG A 146 2.85 4.97 16.73
CA ARG A 146 3.91 5.86 17.21
C ARG A 146 5.18 5.87 16.35
N TYR A 147 5.41 4.81 15.57
CA TYR A 147 6.54 4.74 14.63
C TYR A 147 6.23 5.32 13.25
N PHE A 148 5.04 5.90 13.08
CA PHE A 148 4.54 6.49 11.84
C PHE A 148 3.92 7.89 12.03
N LEU A 149 4.22 8.57 13.14
CA LEU A 149 3.74 9.94 13.42
C LEU A 149 4.77 10.97 12.94
#